data_AF-A0A918WR60-F1
#
_entry.id   AF-A0A918WR60-F1
#
_cell.length_a   1.000
_cell.length_b   1.000
_cell.length_c   1.000
_cell.angle_alpha   90.00
_cell.angle_beta   90.00
_cell.angle_gamma   90.00
#
_symmetry.space_group_name_H-M   'P 1'
#
loop_
_entity.id
_entity.type
_entity.pdbx_description
1 polymer ?
#
loop_
_entity_poly.entity_id
_entity_poly.type
_entity_poly.pdbx_seq_one_letter_code
_entity_poly.pdbx_strand_id
1 'polypeptide(L)'
;MRLPKLAYGAAALGSAALLCLTQQSASAATPVAWSAQYGGASASGTRWTEGDSMHPSLKIQGEVKNADSGCYSVWVTWNFDMTPWGVKKVASLCGPGTKAFTDSERILSPGDSGRLAICRGDERKECGTPVHVMG
;
A
#
# COMPACT_ATOMS: atom_id res chain seq x y z
N MET A 1 41.82 15.76 -36.61
CA MET A 1 41.20 14.42 -36.55
C MET A 1 39.93 14.43 -37.38
N ARG A 2 39.88 13.62 -38.44
CA ARG A 2 38.71 13.50 -39.35
C ARG A 2 37.96 12.22 -38.99
N LEU A 3 36.66 12.31 -38.72
CA LEU A 3 35.77 11.15 -38.56
C LEU A 3 34.88 11.01 -39.81
N PRO A 4 34.78 9.83 -40.44
CA PRO A 4 34.05 9.64 -41.69
C PRO A 4 32.60 9.17 -41.51
N LYS A 5 31.76 9.73 -42.39
CA LYS A 5 30.68 9.16 -43.21
C LYS A 5 29.53 8.37 -42.55
N LEU A 6 28.34 8.98 -42.68
CA LEU A 6 27.01 8.37 -42.69
C LEU A 6 26.87 7.33 -43.82
N ALA A 7 26.18 6.22 -43.52
CA ALA A 7 25.64 5.30 -44.51
C ALA A 7 24.21 4.87 -44.14
N TYR A 8 23.36 4.85 -45.17
CA TYR A 8 21.92 4.57 -45.23
C TYR A 8 21.62 3.06 -45.36
N GLY A 9 20.39 2.68 -45.03
CA GLY A 9 19.67 1.49 -45.54
C GLY A 9 19.43 0.40 -44.49
N ALA A 10 18.37 -0.39 -44.48
CA ALA A 10 17.13 -0.47 -45.26
C ALA A 10 16.14 -1.39 -44.48
N ALA A 11 14.89 -1.43 -44.91
CA ALA A 11 13.73 -2.07 -44.30
C ALA A 11 13.80 -3.59 -44.07
N ALA A 12 13.03 -4.09 -43.08
CA ALA A 12 12.42 -5.42 -43.12
C ALA A 12 11.11 -5.43 -42.30
N LEU A 13 10.01 -5.66 -43.01
CA LEU A 13 8.66 -5.91 -42.49
C LEU A 13 8.64 -7.32 -41.86
N GLY A 14 8.50 -7.39 -40.54
CA GLY A 14 8.31 -8.64 -39.81
C GLY A 14 6.85 -8.79 -39.38
N SER A 15 6.13 -9.72 -40.00
CA SER A 15 4.75 -10.09 -39.66
C SER A 15 4.64 -10.53 -38.20
N ALA A 16 4.03 -9.70 -37.36
CA ALA A 16 3.65 -10.09 -36.01
C ALA A 16 2.33 -10.85 -36.06
N ALA A 17 2.39 -12.17 -35.86
CA ALA A 17 1.21 -12.98 -35.58
C ALA A 17 0.59 -12.50 -34.27
N LEU A 18 -0.59 -11.87 -34.37
CA LEU A 18 -1.43 -11.51 -33.23
C LEU A 18 -2.00 -12.78 -32.61
N LEU A 19 -1.23 -13.38 -31.69
CA LEU A 19 -1.77 -14.29 -30.68
C LEU A 19 -2.75 -13.48 -29.84
N CYS A 20 -4.04 -13.58 -30.16
CA CYS A 20 -5.12 -13.18 -29.26
C CYS A 20 -5.12 -14.15 -28.07
N LEU A 21 -4.18 -13.94 -27.15
CA LEU A 21 -4.31 -14.38 -25.78
C LEU A 21 -5.55 -13.70 -25.24
N THR A 22 -6.62 -14.47 -25.05
CA THR A 22 -7.74 -14.08 -24.21
C THR A 22 -7.20 -13.92 -22.80
N GLN A 23 -6.67 -12.73 -22.52
CA GLN A 23 -6.21 -12.32 -21.21
C GLN A 23 -7.45 -12.29 -20.33
N GLN A 24 -7.68 -13.41 -19.64
CA GLN A 24 -8.68 -13.53 -18.59
C GLN A 24 -8.39 -12.42 -17.60
N SER A 25 -9.15 -11.33 -17.72
CA SER A 25 -8.96 -10.15 -16.89
C SER A 25 -9.47 -10.53 -15.51
N ALA A 26 -8.54 -10.92 -14.63
CA ALA A 26 -8.81 -10.95 -13.21
C ALA A 26 -9.38 -9.57 -12.85
N SER A 27 -10.62 -9.54 -12.35
CA SER A 27 -11.25 -8.30 -11.94
C SER A 27 -10.45 -7.77 -10.73
N ALA A 28 -9.54 -6.85 -10.98
CA ALA A 28 -8.72 -6.26 -9.94
C ALA A 28 -9.65 -5.48 -9.00
N ALA A 29 -9.59 -5.79 -7.70
CA ALA A 29 -10.40 -5.08 -6.72
C ALA A 29 -10.08 -3.57 -6.78
N THR A 30 -11.12 -2.75 -6.78
CA THR A 30 -10.97 -1.29 -6.84
C THR A 30 -10.22 -0.79 -5.60
N PRO A 31 -9.07 -0.12 -5.75
CA PRO A 31 -8.36 0.44 -4.62
C PRO A 31 -9.19 1.53 -3.92
N VAL A 32 -9.24 1.51 -2.59
CA VAL A 32 -9.92 2.51 -1.77
C VAL A 32 -8.87 3.37 -1.06
N ALA A 33 -8.95 4.68 -1.23
CA ALA A 33 -8.03 5.61 -0.58
C ALA A 33 -8.32 5.74 0.93
N TRP A 34 -7.28 5.97 1.72
CA TRP A 34 -7.38 6.27 3.14
C TRP A 34 -6.35 7.34 3.55
N SER A 35 -6.64 8.05 4.64
CA SER A 35 -5.72 9.03 5.23
C SER A 35 -5.94 9.14 6.74
N ALA A 36 -4.88 9.47 7.47
CA ALA A 36 -4.87 9.69 8.91
C ALA A 36 -3.90 10.81 9.28
N GLN A 37 -4.16 11.52 10.37
CA GLN A 37 -3.30 12.61 10.86
C GLN A 37 -3.24 12.58 12.39
N TYR A 38 -2.06 12.87 12.95
CA TYR A 38 -1.86 13.03 14.39
C TYR A 38 -0.60 13.85 14.66
N GLY A 39 -0.72 14.93 15.43
CA GLY A 39 0.38 15.88 15.62
C GLY A 39 0.88 16.45 14.28
N GLY A 40 2.19 16.54 14.10
CA GLY A 40 2.82 16.92 12.82
C GLY A 40 3.13 15.76 11.88
N ALA A 41 2.50 14.58 12.10
CA ALA A 41 2.58 13.46 11.19
C ALA A 41 1.24 13.18 10.47
N SER A 42 1.35 12.77 9.21
CA SER A 42 0.24 12.34 8.37
C SER A 42 0.57 11.02 7.68
N ALA A 43 -0.42 10.15 7.49
CA ALA A 43 -0.28 8.94 6.70
C ALA A 43 -1.40 8.87 5.66
N SER A 44 -1.10 8.39 4.47
CA SER A 44 -2.09 8.23 3.40
C SER A 44 -1.70 7.10 2.46
N GLY A 45 -2.70 6.51 1.81
CA GLY A 45 -2.46 5.44 0.88
C GLY A 45 -3.72 4.82 0.32
N THR A 46 -3.62 3.57 -0.10
CA THR A 46 -4.71 2.77 -0.67
C THR A 46 -4.83 1.42 0.04
N ARG A 47 -6.03 0.85 -0.01
CA ARG A 47 -6.33 -0.53 0.36
C ARG A 47 -6.99 -1.25 -0.80
N TRP A 48 -6.85 -2.56 -0.88
CA TRP A 48 -7.59 -3.40 -1.82
C TRP A 48 -7.62 -4.85 -1.34
N THR A 49 -8.57 -5.62 -1.84
CA THR A 49 -8.59 -7.07 -1.63
C THR A 49 -7.88 -7.77 -2.79
N GLU A 50 -7.02 -8.72 -2.48
CA GLU A 50 -6.30 -9.52 -3.46
C GLU A 50 -6.51 -11.01 -3.16
N GLY A 51 -6.38 -11.87 -4.17
CA GLY A 51 -6.58 -13.32 -4.05
C GLY A 51 -7.90 -13.79 -4.64
N ASP A 52 -8.14 -15.11 -4.54
CA ASP A 52 -9.38 -15.73 -4.97
C ASP A 52 -10.40 -15.83 -3.81
N SER A 53 -11.57 -16.40 -4.09
CA SER A 53 -12.64 -16.54 -3.10
C SER A 53 -12.31 -17.50 -1.95
N MET A 54 -11.33 -18.39 -2.09
CA MET A 54 -10.90 -19.32 -1.03
C MET A 54 -9.80 -18.72 -0.14
N HIS A 55 -8.99 -17.82 -0.70
CA HIS A 55 -7.85 -17.21 -0.03
C HIS A 55 -7.79 -15.68 -0.21
N PRO A 56 -8.88 -14.93 0.10
CA PRO A 56 -8.85 -13.48 0.01
C PRO A 56 -7.90 -12.90 1.07
N SER A 57 -7.17 -11.86 0.68
CA SER A 57 -6.25 -11.10 1.54
C SER A 57 -6.51 -9.62 1.39
N LEU A 58 -6.56 -8.90 2.50
CA LEU A 58 -6.61 -7.45 2.51
C LEU A 58 -5.18 -6.90 2.45
N LYS A 59 -4.94 -6.01 1.49
CA LYS A 59 -3.69 -5.28 1.33
C LYS A 59 -3.89 -3.82 1.72
N ILE A 60 -2.91 -3.26 2.41
CA ILE A 60 -2.77 -1.82 2.60
C ILE A 60 -1.39 -1.38 2.14
N GLN A 61 -1.32 -0.26 1.46
CA GLN A 61 -0.09 0.39 1.06
C GLN A 61 -0.22 1.87 1.32
N GLY A 62 0.83 2.49 1.84
CA GLY A 62 0.84 3.93 2.02
C GLY A 62 2.19 4.46 2.41
N GLU A 63 2.18 5.72 2.82
CA GLU A 63 3.34 6.42 3.32
C GLU A 63 2.98 7.20 4.57
N VAL A 64 3.94 7.33 5.48
CA VAL A 64 3.88 8.28 6.60
C VAL A 64 4.84 9.43 6.31
N LYS A 65 4.36 10.65 6.54
CA LYS A 65 5.10 11.90 6.47
C LYS A 65 5.16 12.51 7.85
N ASN A 66 6.30 13.09 8.20
CA ASN A 66 6.51 13.83 9.42
C ASN A 66 7.16 15.17 9.07
N ALA A 67 6.63 16.27 9.60
CA ALA A 67 7.22 17.60 9.47
C ALA A 67 8.00 18.02 10.72
N ASP A 68 7.84 17.31 11.83
CA ASP A 68 8.43 17.64 13.13
C ASP A 68 9.76 16.92 13.36
N SER A 69 10.51 17.38 14.37
CA SER A 69 11.68 16.66 14.92
C SER A 69 11.31 15.42 15.74
N GLY A 70 10.03 15.26 16.10
CA GLY A 70 9.53 14.14 16.90
C GLY A 70 9.55 12.80 16.15
N CYS A 71 9.25 11.73 16.88
CA CYS A 71 9.04 10.40 16.31
C CYS A 71 7.54 10.08 16.22
N TYR A 72 7.15 9.42 15.14
CA TYR A 72 5.80 8.90 14.95
C TYR A 72 5.84 7.49 14.37
N SER A 73 4.89 6.65 14.78
CA SER A 73 4.73 5.28 14.32
C SER A 73 3.32 5.04 13.80
N VAL A 74 3.20 4.18 12.78
CA VAL A 74 1.93 3.76 12.21
C VAL A 74 1.63 2.35 12.70
N TRP A 75 0.44 2.18 13.28
CA TRP A 75 -0.02 0.93 13.83
C TRP A 75 -1.29 0.47 13.12
N VAL A 76 -1.32 -0.81 12.79
CA VAL A 76 -2.49 -1.49 12.25
C VAL A 76 -3.04 -2.41 13.32
N THR A 77 -4.36 -2.47 13.42
CA THR A 77 -5.10 -3.45 14.21
C THR A 77 -6.08 -4.12 13.28
N TRP A 78 -5.86 -5.41 13.06
CA TRP A 78 -6.82 -6.25 12.40
C TRP A 78 -7.89 -6.66 13.40
N ASN A 79 -9.11 -6.91 12.96
CA ASN A 79 -10.13 -7.53 13.77
C ASN A 79 -10.56 -8.80 13.05
N PHE A 80 -10.61 -9.89 13.79
CA PHE A 80 -11.20 -11.14 13.33
C PHE A 80 -12.53 -11.30 14.06
N ASP A 81 -13.63 -11.41 13.32
CA ASP A 81 -14.98 -11.50 13.88
C ASP A 81 -15.24 -10.43 14.98
N MET A 82 -15.01 -9.16 14.62
CA MET A 82 -15.14 -7.98 15.51
C MET A 82 -14.21 -7.97 16.74
N THR A 83 -13.33 -8.95 16.91
CA THR A 83 -12.36 -9.03 18.00
C THR A 83 -10.99 -8.53 17.53
N PRO A 84 -10.39 -7.51 18.18
CA PRO A 84 -9.06 -7.04 17.83
C PRO A 84 -8.02 -8.16 17.90
N TRP A 85 -7.33 -8.38 16.79
CA TRP A 85 -6.21 -9.30 16.63
C TRP A 85 -5.01 -8.54 16.05
N GLY A 86 -3.80 -8.90 16.46
CA GLY A 86 -2.62 -8.64 15.60
C GLY A 86 -2.30 -7.16 15.47
N VAL A 87 -2.16 -6.50 16.62
CA VAL A 87 -1.67 -5.13 16.67
C VAL A 87 -0.21 -5.10 16.20
N LYS A 88 0.06 -4.42 15.10
CA LYS A 88 1.37 -4.41 14.46
C LYS A 88 1.82 -2.99 14.12
N LYS A 89 3.08 -2.69 14.41
CA LYS A 89 3.76 -1.48 13.92
C LYS A 89 4.21 -1.72 12.48
N VAL A 90 3.69 -0.95 11.54
CA VAL A 90 3.99 -1.11 10.10
C VAL A 90 4.98 -0.05 9.58
N ALA A 91 5.07 1.09 10.26
CA ALA A 91 6.08 2.11 9.99
C ALA A 91 6.47 2.86 11.27
N SER A 92 7.68 3.42 11.25
CA SER A 92 8.16 4.38 12.25
C SER A 92 9.10 5.35 11.56
N LEU A 93 8.97 6.63 11.87
CA LEU A 93 9.69 7.75 11.28
C LEU A 93 10.02 8.78 12.38
N CYS A 94 11.30 9.07 12.55
CA CYS A 94 11.80 10.10 13.47
C CYS A 94 12.40 11.26 12.70
N GLY A 95 12.01 12.47 13.06
CA GLY A 95 12.40 13.68 12.36
C GLY A 95 11.65 13.87 11.03
N PRO A 96 11.92 15.00 10.34
CA PRO A 96 11.24 15.33 9.10
C PRO A 96 11.55 14.30 8.01
N GLY A 97 10.53 13.87 7.28
CA GLY A 97 10.73 12.92 6.18
C GLY A 97 9.47 12.22 5.70
N THR A 98 9.67 11.19 4.88
CA THR A 98 8.61 10.31 4.37
C THR A 98 9.09 8.86 4.41
N LYS A 99 8.21 7.92 4.77
CA LYS A 99 8.50 6.49 4.76
C LYS A 99 7.31 5.70 4.24
N ALA A 100 7.54 4.93 3.19
CA ALA A 100 6.55 4.01 2.64
C ALA A 100 6.39 2.76 3.52
N PHE A 101 5.21 2.14 3.48
CA PHE A 101 4.94 0.85 4.10
C PHE A 101 3.85 0.09 3.34
N THR A 102 3.87 -1.22 3.52
CA THR A 102 2.85 -2.15 3.03
C THR A 102 2.58 -3.16 4.14
N ASP A 103 1.31 -3.53 4.31
CA ASP A 103 0.91 -4.62 5.21
C ASP A 103 -0.23 -5.42 4.57
N SER A 104 -0.41 -6.66 5.04
CA SER A 104 -1.50 -7.50 4.57
C SER A 104 -1.94 -8.51 5.58
N GLU A 105 -3.24 -8.81 5.57
CA GLU A 105 -3.84 -9.82 6.43
C GLU A 105 -4.79 -10.71 5.62
N ARG A 106 -4.87 -11.98 5.99
CA ARG A 106 -5.81 -12.90 5.34
C ARG A 106 -7.22 -12.62 5.84
N ILE A 107 -8.18 -12.56 4.93
CA ILE A 107 -9.61 -12.47 5.28
C ILE A 107 -10.09 -13.90 5.51
N LEU A 108 -10.51 -14.18 6.73
CA LEU A 108 -11.01 -15.47 7.19
C LEU A 108 -12.51 -15.45 7.43
N SER A 109 -13.10 -14.27 7.70
CA SER A 109 -14.53 -14.06 7.90
C SER A 109 -15.00 -12.76 7.23
N PRO A 110 -16.26 -12.67 6.77
CA PRO A 110 -16.85 -11.40 6.32
C PRO A 110 -16.85 -10.29 7.40
N GLY A 111 -16.75 -10.65 8.68
CA GLY A 111 -16.66 -9.71 9.80
C GLY A 111 -15.24 -9.17 10.06
N ASP A 112 -14.25 -9.63 9.30
CA ASP A 112 -12.89 -9.16 9.45
C ASP A 112 -12.79 -7.69 9.06
N SER A 113 -11.97 -6.93 9.78
CA SER A 113 -11.78 -5.51 9.49
C SER A 113 -10.37 -5.05 9.86
N GLY A 114 -9.98 -3.87 9.40
CA GLY A 114 -8.70 -3.25 9.75
C GLY A 114 -8.89 -1.81 10.18
N ARG A 115 -8.13 -1.40 11.19
CA ARG A 115 -8.00 -0.01 11.60
C ARG A 115 -6.54 0.39 11.64
N LEU A 116 -6.26 1.63 11.27
CA LEU A 116 -4.92 2.21 11.30
C LEU A 116 -4.92 3.47 12.17
N ALA A 117 -3.87 3.66 12.95
CA ALA A 117 -3.65 4.88 13.72
C ALA A 117 -2.19 5.32 13.66
N ILE A 118 -1.97 6.62 13.75
CA ILE A 118 -0.65 7.22 13.95
C ILE A 118 -0.49 7.47 15.45
N CYS A 119 0.64 7.05 16.00
CA CYS A 119 1.01 7.25 17.39
C CYS A 119 2.30 8.07 17.49
N ARG A 120 2.41 8.90 18.52
CA ARG A 120 3.66 9.57 18.87
C ARG A 120 4.62 8.55 19.49
N GLY A 121 5.89 8.68 19.12
CA GLY A 121 6.95 7.78 19.55
C GLY A 121 6.87 6.43 18.87
N ASP A 122 7.53 5.46 19.50
CA ASP A 122 7.71 4.12 18.94
C ASP A 122 6.78 3.06 19.60
N GLU A 123 5.94 3.53 20.53
CA GLU A 123 4.95 2.76 21.29
C GLU A 123 3.52 3.19 20.95
N ARG A 124 2.54 2.33 21.26
CA ARG A 124 1.11 2.57 21.00
C ARG A 124 0.39 3.17 22.22
N LYS A 125 0.88 4.29 22.76
CA LYS A 125 0.29 4.96 23.93
C LYS A 125 -0.46 6.24 23.60
N GLU A 126 0.15 7.10 22.78
CA GLU A 126 -0.40 8.40 22.41
C GLU A 126 -0.76 8.40 20.92
N CYS A 127 -2.02 8.08 20.59
CA CYS A 127 -2.44 7.88 19.20
C CYS A 127 -3.60 8.79 18.81
N GLY A 128 -3.65 9.14 17.52
CA GLY A 128 -4.79 9.82 16.92
C GLY A 128 -5.99 8.90 16.71
N THR A 129 -7.08 9.48 16.20
CA THR A 129 -8.31 8.74 15.88
C THR A 129 -8.02 7.64 14.86
N PRO A 130 -8.32 6.36 15.16
CA PRO A 130 -8.15 5.28 14.19
C PRO A 130 -9.05 5.46 12.98
N VAL A 131 -8.51 5.19 11.79
CA VAL A 131 -9.27 5.18 10.53
C VAL A 131 -9.50 3.77 10.04
N HIS A 132 -10.64 3.55 9.40
CA HIS A 132 -10.97 2.26 8.81
C HIS A 132 -10.16 2.04 7.53
N VAL A 133 -9.44 0.92 7.49
CA VAL A 133 -8.73 0.43 6.30
C VAL A 133 -9.38 -0.86 5.77
N MET A 134 -10.63 -1.11 6.16
CA MET A 134 -11.53 -2.11 5.60
C MET A 134 -12.98 -1.60 5.75
N GLY A 135 -13.83 -1.96 4.80
CA GLY A 135 -15.26 -1.66 4.79
C GLY A 135 -16.00 -2.75 4.06
#